data_AF-A0A7X9LAS3-F1
#
_entry.id   AF-A0A7X9LAS3-F1
#
_cell.length_a   1.000
_cell.length_b   1.000
_cell.length_c   1.000
_cell.angle_alpha   90.00
_cell.angle_beta   90.00
_cell.angle_gamma   90.00
#
_symmetry.space_group_name_H-M   'P 1'
#
loop_
_entity.id
_entity.type
_entity.pdbx_description
1 polymer ?
#
loop_
_entity_poly.entity_id
_entity_poly.type
_entity_poly.pdbx_seq_one_letter_code
_entity_poly.pdbx_strand_id
1 'polypeptide(L)'
;DPEDIRKTDAAILQLFPENEHLKRWITMAQEKVSFQGLPARICWLGYGERHRAGLKFNEMVAAGEIGPIAIGRDHLDSGSVASPYRETEAMLDGTDAVADWPLLNALVNTASGASWVSIHHGGGVGMGRSIHAGQVCVADGTDLAAQKLERVLTNDPGMGVIRHVDAGYSHAADVARERGVRIPMLEG
;
A
#
# COMPACT_ATOMS: atom_id res chain seq x y z
N ASP A 1 5.24 10.04 -19.29
CA ASP A 1 5.78 9.34 -20.48
C ASP A 1 5.80 7.83 -20.18
N PRO A 2 5.48 6.89 -21.11
CA PRO A 2 5.67 5.45 -20.87
C PRO A 2 7.06 5.08 -20.35
N GLU A 3 8.08 5.86 -20.70
CA GLU A 3 9.45 5.66 -20.24
C GLU A 3 9.62 5.93 -18.74
N ASP A 4 8.79 6.79 -18.13
CA ASP A 4 8.81 6.99 -16.68
C ASP A 4 8.50 5.68 -15.95
N ILE A 5 7.51 4.92 -16.44
CA ILE A 5 7.17 3.62 -15.87
C ILE A 5 8.30 2.60 -16.06
N ARG A 6 8.96 2.59 -17.22
CA ARG A 6 10.12 1.70 -17.43
C ARG A 6 11.27 2.00 -16.47
N LYS A 7 11.53 3.29 -16.19
CA LYS A 7 12.52 3.72 -15.20
C LYS A 7 12.11 3.30 -13.79
N THR A 8 10.84 3.46 -13.40
CA THR A 8 10.35 2.98 -12.10
C THR A 8 10.45 1.46 -11.97
N ASP A 9 10.14 0.70 -13.05
CA ASP A 9 10.31 -0.76 -13.07
C ASP A 9 11.78 -1.13 -12.81
N ALA A 10 12.73 -0.48 -13.48
CA ALA A 10 14.16 -0.71 -13.27
C ALA A 10 14.60 -0.37 -11.84
N ALA A 11 14.11 0.73 -11.27
CA ALA A 11 14.40 1.13 -9.90
C ALA A 11 13.87 0.10 -8.87
N ILE A 12 12.68 -0.46 -9.09
CA ILE A 12 12.13 -1.52 -8.23
C ILE A 12 13.01 -2.78 -8.29
N LEU A 13 13.44 -3.20 -9.47
CA LEU A 13 14.34 -4.36 -9.62
C LEU A 13 15.70 -4.15 -8.94
N GLN A 14 16.18 -2.91 -8.89
CA GLN A 14 17.41 -2.54 -8.17
C GLN A 14 17.22 -2.47 -6.65
N LEU A 15 16.05 -2.06 -6.18
CA LEU A 15 15.74 -1.94 -4.75
C LEU A 15 15.56 -3.30 -4.05
N PHE A 16 15.04 -4.28 -4.80
CA PHE A 16 14.69 -5.61 -4.29
C PHE A 16 15.28 -6.71 -5.20
N PRO A 17 16.61 -6.74 -5.41
CA PRO A 17 17.26 -7.62 -6.39
C PRO A 17 17.08 -9.11 -6.06
N GLU A 18 16.88 -9.45 -4.80
CA GLU A 18 16.65 -10.81 -4.30
C GLU A 18 15.22 -11.34 -4.54
N ASN A 19 14.27 -10.47 -4.91
CA ASN A 19 12.87 -10.86 -5.05
C ASN A 19 12.57 -11.38 -6.47
N GLU A 20 12.85 -12.67 -6.70
CA GLU A 20 12.64 -13.33 -8.00
C GLU A 20 11.17 -13.33 -8.47
N HIS A 21 10.21 -13.35 -7.54
CA HIS A 21 8.79 -13.26 -7.87
C HIS A 21 8.44 -11.87 -8.42
N LEU A 22 8.92 -10.82 -7.76
CA LEU A 22 8.77 -9.44 -8.19
C LEU A 22 9.43 -9.19 -9.55
N LYS A 23 10.63 -9.74 -9.76
CA LYS A 23 11.33 -9.67 -11.04
C LYS A 23 10.51 -10.27 -12.17
N ARG A 24 10.00 -11.49 -11.97
CA ARG A 24 9.14 -12.16 -12.95
C ARG A 24 7.88 -11.35 -13.24
N TRP A 25 7.25 -10.79 -12.20
CA TRP A 25 6.06 -9.95 -12.33
C TRP A 25 6.32 -8.74 -13.23
N ILE A 26 7.37 -7.97 -12.94
CA ILE A 26 7.71 -6.76 -13.70
C ILE A 26 8.02 -7.11 -15.16
N THR A 27 8.81 -8.16 -15.41
CA THR A 27 9.10 -8.62 -16.79
C THR A 27 7.82 -8.96 -17.55
N MET A 28 6.92 -9.76 -16.96
CA MET A 28 5.65 -10.09 -17.59
C MET A 28 4.78 -8.85 -17.81
N ALA A 29 4.74 -7.93 -16.85
CA ALA A 29 3.94 -6.73 -16.94
C ALA A 29 4.45 -5.77 -18.03
N GLN A 30 5.76 -5.76 -18.32
CA GLN A 30 6.33 -5.03 -19.46
C GLN A 30 6.00 -5.68 -20.80
N GLU A 31 6.00 -7.01 -20.88
CA GLU A 31 5.76 -7.75 -22.12
C GLU A 31 4.28 -7.86 -22.50
N LYS A 32 3.40 -7.96 -21.49
CA LYS A 32 2.01 -8.39 -21.68
C LYS A 32 0.97 -7.30 -21.43
N VAL A 33 1.31 -6.23 -20.70
CA VAL A 33 0.34 -5.20 -20.31
C VAL A 33 0.58 -3.92 -21.09
N SER A 34 -0.35 -3.60 -22.00
CA SER A 34 -0.41 -2.31 -22.68
C SER A 34 -0.98 -1.23 -21.77
N PHE A 35 -0.43 -0.03 -21.82
CA PHE A 35 -0.94 1.10 -21.03
C PHE A 35 -2.33 1.57 -21.50
N GLN A 36 -3.12 2.07 -20.56
CA GLN A 36 -4.43 2.68 -20.82
C GLN A 36 -4.49 4.05 -20.14
N GLY A 37 -4.55 5.14 -20.91
CA GLY A 37 -4.49 6.50 -20.37
C GLY A 37 -3.08 6.89 -19.93
N LEU A 38 -2.95 7.48 -18.74
CA LEU A 38 -1.64 7.72 -18.14
C LEU A 38 -0.92 6.37 -17.91
N PRO A 39 0.34 6.21 -18.35
CA PRO A 39 1.12 5.00 -18.05
C PRO A 39 1.15 4.74 -16.54
N ALA A 40 0.81 3.52 -16.14
CA ALA A 40 0.72 3.11 -14.74
C ALA A 40 1.24 1.68 -14.58
N ARG A 41 1.69 1.36 -13.36
CA ARG A 41 2.18 0.03 -13.01
C ARG A 41 1.52 -0.43 -11.72
N ILE A 42 0.99 -1.63 -11.75
CA ILE A 42 0.63 -2.38 -10.54
C ILE A 42 1.85 -3.20 -10.09
N CYS A 43 2.18 -3.13 -8.80
CA CYS A 43 3.31 -3.81 -8.21
C CYS A 43 2.99 -4.09 -6.74
N TRP A 44 2.94 -5.37 -6.36
CA TRP A 44 2.59 -5.76 -4.99
C TRP A 44 3.84 -5.67 -4.10
N LEU A 45 3.84 -4.68 -3.22
CA LEU A 45 4.89 -4.44 -2.23
C LEU A 45 4.26 -4.41 -0.83
N GLY A 46 4.92 -5.02 0.14
CA GLY A 46 4.46 -5.13 1.53
C GLY A 46 4.96 -4.01 2.45
N TYR A 47 4.70 -4.17 3.74
CA TYR A 47 5.22 -3.29 4.80
C TYR A 47 6.76 -3.25 4.74
N GLY A 48 7.33 -2.04 4.77
CA GLY A 48 8.77 -1.84 4.63
C GLY A 48 9.27 -1.70 3.18
N GLU A 49 8.57 -2.27 2.20
CA GLU A 49 8.95 -2.14 0.78
C GLU A 49 8.30 -0.89 0.15
N ARG A 50 7.03 -0.61 0.50
CA ARG A 50 6.28 0.52 -0.08
C ARG A 50 6.97 1.87 0.15
N HIS A 51 7.40 2.18 1.38
CA HIS A 51 8.06 3.46 1.66
C HIS A 51 9.42 3.58 0.95
N ARG A 52 10.21 2.50 0.87
CA ARG A 52 11.50 2.48 0.13
C ARG A 52 11.28 2.79 -1.35
N ALA A 53 10.27 2.17 -1.96
CA ALA A 53 9.91 2.45 -3.35
C ALA A 53 9.43 3.89 -3.54
N GLY A 54 8.54 4.39 -2.68
CA GLY A 54 8.02 5.76 -2.78
C GLY A 54 9.11 6.82 -2.61
N LEU A 55 10.01 6.65 -1.65
CA LEU A 55 11.16 7.54 -1.47
C LEU A 55 12.09 7.51 -2.69
N LYS A 56 12.38 6.32 -3.24
CA LYS A 56 13.20 6.22 -4.44
C LYS A 56 12.57 6.93 -5.65
N PHE A 57 11.26 6.79 -5.83
CA PHE A 57 10.57 7.51 -6.91
C PHE A 57 10.63 9.02 -6.69
N ASN A 58 10.47 9.50 -5.46
CA ASN A 58 10.61 10.92 -5.15
C ASN A 58 12.02 11.45 -5.45
N GLU A 59 13.07 10.69 -5.12
CA GLU A 59 14.46 11.01 -5.51
C GLU A 59 14.62 11.13 -7.03
N MET A 60 14.04 10.19 -7.78
CA MET A 60 14.10 10.20 -9.25
C MET A 60 13.37 11.41 -9.86
N VAL A 61 12.25 11.83 -9.26
CA VAL A 61 11.56 13.07 -9.64
C VAL A 61 12.43 14.29 -9.34
N ALA A 62 13.05 14.35 -8.16
CA ALA A 62 13.94 15.44 -7.77
C ALA A 62 15.16 15.55 -8.70
N ALA A 63 15.67 14.42 -9.19
CA ALA A 63 16.77 14.34 -10.14
C ALA A 63 16.35 14.67 -11.60
N GLY A 64 15.06 14.84 -11.88
CA GLY A 64 14.54 15.05 -13.22
C GLY A 64 14.61 13.80 -14.12
N GLU A 65 14.79 12.62 -13.53
CA GLU A 65 14.83 11.35 -14.27
C GLU A 65 13.45 10.94 -14.77
N ILE A 66 12.40 11.28 -14.00
CA ILE A 66 10.98 11.04 -14.31
C ILE A 66 10.13 12.25 -13.90
N GLY A 67 8.92 12.38 -14.44
CA GLY A 67 7.94 13.37 -13.97
C GLY A 67 7.29 12.98 -12.63
N PRO A 68 6.59 13.91 -11.93
CA PRO A 68 5.86 13.62 -10.70
C PRO A 68 4.90 12.43 -10.86
N ILE A 69 4.86 11.55 -9.86
CA ILE A 69 4.08 10.31 -9.91
C ILE A 69 3.10 10.23 -8.73
N ALA A 70 1.87 9.81 -9.02
CA ALA A 70 0.88 9.47 -8.01
C ALA A 70 1.05 8.00 -7.60
N ILE A 71 1.22 7.76 -6.31
CA ILE A 71 1.39 6.44 -5.70
C ILE A 71 0.13 6.14 -4.89
N GLY A 72 -0.63 5.16 -5.34
CA GLY A 72 -1.87 4.75 -4.71
C GLY A 72 -2.08 3.25 -4.78
N ARG A 73 -3.29 2.83 -4.45
CA ARG A 73 -3.73 1.44 -4.48
C ARG A 73 -5.24 1.36 -4.66
N ASP A 74 -5.74 0.16 -4.91
CA ASP A 74 -7.15 -0.13 -4.71
C ASP A 74 -7.51 0.00 -3.21
N HIS A 75 -8.80 0.12 -2.92
CA HIS A 75 -9.36 0.02 -1.57
C HIS A 75 -9.31 -1.41 -1.02
N LEU A 76 -9.14 -2.42 -1.90
CA LEU A 76 -8.74 -3.78 -1.53
C LEU A 76 -7.27 -3.79 -1.12
N ASP A 77 -7.01 -3.71 0.17
CA ASP A 77 -5.68 -3.88 0.77
C ASP A 77 -5.80 -4.35 2.22
N SER A 78 -4.72 -4.92 2.73
CA SER A 78 -4.63 -5.60 4.03
C SER A 78 -5.23 -4.84 5.22
N GLY A 79 -5.15 -3.51 5.24
CA GLY A 79 -5.63 -2.68 6.35
C GLY A 79 -6.85 -1.81 6.03
N SER A 80 -7.38 -1.86 4.80
CA SER A 80 -8.23 -0.79 4.29
C SER A 80 -9.65 -1.19 3.92
N VAL A 81 -10.08 -2.40 4.24
CA VAL A 81 -11.42 -2.89 3.91
C VAL A 81 -11.97 -3.83 4.98
N ALA A 82 -13.26 -3.66 5.28
CA ALA A 82 -14.10 -4.64 5.96
C ALA A 82 -15.20 -5.07 4.98
N SER A 83 -15.25 -6.35 4.64
CA SER A 83 -16.08 -6.95 3.59
C SER A 83 -16.26 -8.45 3.87
N PRO A 84 -17.27 -8.84 4.66
CA PRO A 84 -17.45 -10.22 5.16
C PRO A 84 -17.72 -11.28 4.08
N TYR A 85 -17.97 -10.86 2.83
CA TYR A 85 -18.24 -11.73 1.69
C TYR A 85 -17.09 -11.71 0.67
N ARG A 86 -15.93 -11.17 1.05
CA ARG A 86 -14.74 -11.06 0.20
C ARG A 86 -13.46 -10.94 1.04
N GLU A 87 -12.95 -9.74 1.30
CA GLU A 87 -11.61 -9.56 1.90
C GLU A 87 -11.50 -9.96 3.36
N THR A 88 -12.58 -9.88 4.12
CA THR A 88 -12.62 -10.22 5.55
C THR A 88 -13.56 -11.38 5.80
N GLU A 89 -13.81 -12.20 4.78
CA GLU A 89 -14.58 -13.43 4.92
C GLU A 89 -13.78 -14.46 5.75
N ALA A 90 -14.43 -15.01 6.77
CA ALA A 90 -13.90 -16.05 7.65
C ALA A 90 -12.57 -15.66 8.31
N MET A 91 -12.55 -14.48 8.96
CA MET A 91 -11.42 -14.10 9.81
C MET A 91 -11.26 -15.13 10.94
N LEU A 92 -10.02 -15.43 11.33
CA LEU A 92 -9.69 -16.48 12.30
C LEU A 92 -10.45 -16.33 13.65
N ASP A 93 -10.70 -15.09 14.06
CA ASP A 93 -11.36 -14.73 15.31
C ASP A 93 -12.85 -14.34 15.14
N GLY A 94 -13.38 -14.45 13.92
CA GLY A 94 -14.76 -14.09 13.58
C GLY A 94 -15.03 -12.59 13.49
N THR A 95 -14.00 -11.73 13.36
CA THR A 95 -14.15 -10.26 13.26
C THR A 95 -14.48 -9.76 11.85
N ASP A 96 -15.06 -10.61 11.00
CA ASP A 96 -15.36 -10.36 9.59
C ASP A 96 -16.01 -9.00 9.34
N ALA A 97 -16.99 -8.62 10.17
CA ALA A 97 -17.81 -7.42 10.01
C ALA A 97 -17.29 -6.18 10.74
N VAL A 98 -16.14 -6.25 11.41
CA VAL A 98 -15.58 -5.10 12.14
C VAL A 98 -15.05 -4.05 11.16
N ALA A 99 -15.76 -2.93 11.07
CA ALA A 99 -15.48 -1.84 10.13
C ALA A 99 -14.64 -0.69 10.71
N ASP A 100 -14.13 -0.82 11.94
CA ASP A 100 -13.26 0.21 12.55
C ASP A 100 -11.94 0.36 11.78
N TRP A 101 -11.37 -0.76 11.32
CA TRP A 101 -10.09 -0.82 10.62
C TRP A 101 -10.00 0.07 9.36
N PRO A 102 -10.91 -0.01 8.37
CA PRO A 102 -10.88 0.87 7.21
C PRO A 102 -11.07 2.35 7.59
N LEU A 103 -11.84 2.66 8.65
CA LEU A 103 -12.02 4.04 9.12
C LEU A 103 -10.72 4.58 9.75
N LEU A 104 -10.07 3.78 10.60
CA LEU A 104 -8.76 4.10 11.17
C LEU A 104 -7.68 4.20 10.08
N ASN A 105 -7.72 3.37 9.05
CA ASN A 105 -6.82 3.48 7.90
C ASN A 105 -6.97 4.83 7.19
N ALA A 106 -8.20 5.30 6.95
CA ALA A 106 -8.41 6.63 6.41
C ALA A 106 -7.85 7.73 7.33
N LEU A 107 -8.18 7.67 8.63
CA LEU A 107 -7.73 8.67 9.61
C LEU A 107 -6.20 8.72 9.74
N VAL A 108 -5.52 7.56 9.79
CA VAL A 108 -4.05 7.53 9.88
C VAL A 108 -3.39 8.00 8.60
N ASN A 109 -3.97 7.71 7.42
CA ASN A 109 -3.46 8.21 6.15
C ASN A 109 -3.63 9.73 6.02
N THR A 110 -4.75 10.28 6.50
CA THR A 110 -4.95 11.74 6.62
C THR A 110 -3.91 12.36 7.56
N ALA A 111 -3.72 11.79 8.75
CA ALA A 111 -2.74 12.27 9.73
C ALA A 111 -1.29 12.13 9.24
N SER A 112 -1.00 11.12 8.42
CA SER A 112 0.33 10.86 7.85
C SER A 112 0.66 11.78 6.68
N GLY A 113 -0.33 12.46 6.11
CA GLY A 113 -0.16 13.48 5.08
C GLY A 113 -0.35 12.98 3.64
N ALA A 114 -1.20 11.99 3.42
CA ALA A 114 -1.59 11.57 2.07
C ALA A 114 -2.15 12.76 1.26
N SER A 115 -1.92 12.77 -0.06
CA SER A 115 -2.37 13.84 -0.93
C SER A 115 -3.90 13.87 -1.05
N TRP A 116 -4.54 12.70 -1.07
CA TRP A 116 -5.97 12.56 -0.84
C TRP A 116 -6.31 11.22 -0.21
N VAL A 117 -7.42 11.22 0.54
CA VAL A 117 -7.96 10.06 1.26
C VAL A 117 -9.44 9.97 0.97
N SER A 118 -9.95 8.74 0.84
CA SER A 118 -11.36 8.46 0.58
C SER A 118 -11.90 7.40 1.54
N ILE A 119 -13.16 7.54 1.92
CA ILE A 119 -13.94 6.51 2.63
C ILE A 119 -15.15 6.23 1.76
N HIS A 120 -15.30 4.99 1.33
CA HIS A 120 -16.38 4.55 0.45
C HIS A 120 -17.12 3.36 1.06
N HIS A 121 -18.33 3.15 0.55
CA HIS A 121 -19.23 2.08 0.96
C HIS A 121 -19.69 1.27 -0.26
N GLY A 122 -19.70 -0.05 -0.11
CA GLY A 122 -20.32 -1.00 -1.03
C GLY A 122 -19.54 -1.27 -2.33
N GLY A 123 -18.27 -0.87 -2.43
CA GLY A 123 -17.43 -1.21 -3.57
C GLY A 123 -17.21 -2.72 -3.66
N GLY A 124 -17.27 -3.23 -4.89
CA GLY A 124 -17.14 -4.65 -5.21
C GLY A 124 -18.37 -5.50 -4.90
N VAL A 125 -18.86 -5.46 -3.66
CA VAL A 125 -19.90 -6.39 -3.15
C VAL A 125 -21.30 -5.78 -3.07
N GLY A 126 -21.44 -4.48 -3.34
CA GLY A 126 -22.72 -3.75 -3.35
C GLY A 126 -23.10 -3.13 -2.00
N MET A 127 -24.20 -2.39 -2.00
CA MET A 127 -24.66 -1.64 -0.82
C MET A 127 -24.87 -2.54 0.40
N GLY A 128 -24.44 -2.06 1.57
CA GLY A 128 -24.60 -2.68 2.88
C GLY A 128 -23.54 -3.73 3.22
N ARG A 129 -22.55 -3.96 2.33
CA ARG A 129 -21.69 -5.15 2.40
C ARG A 129 -20.19 -4.88 2.52
N SER A 130 -19.75 -3.64 2.32
CA SER A 130 -18.35 -3.27 2.54
C SER A 130 -18.19 -1.81 2.96
N ILE A 131 -17.20 -1.57 3.82
CA ILE A 131 -16.68 -0.25 4.17
C ILE A 131 -15.18 -0.28 3.91
N HIS A 132 -14.67 0.69 3.16
CA HIS A 132 -13.27 0.66 2.75
C HIS A 132 -12.67 2.03 2.44
N ALA A 133 -11.36 2.15 2.63
CA ALA A 133 -10.60 3.38 2.49
C ALA A 133 -9.54 3.31 1.38
N GLY A 134 -9.34 4.45 0.72
CA GLY A 134 -8.31 4.65 -0.29
C GLY A 134 -7.37 5.77 0.14
N GLN A 135 -6.12 5.69 -0.31
CA GLN A 135 -5.15 6.75 -0.16
C GLN A 135 -4.31 6.87 -1.43
N VAL A 136 -3.91 8.09 -1.74
CA VAL A 136 -2.87 8.36 -2.74
C VAL A 136 -1.94 9.44 -2.22
N CYS A 137 -0.65 9.27 -2.49
CA CYS A 137 0.41 10.25 -2.25
C CYS A 137 1.06 10.65 -3.57
N VAL A 138 1.40 11.92 -3.71
CA VAL A 138 2.17 12.42 -4.86
C VAL A 138 3.64 12.52 -4.47
N ALA A 139 4.50 11.87 -5.26
CA ALA A 139 5.93 12.11 -5.26
C ALA A 139 6.23 13.22 -6.26
N ASP A 140 6.51 14.42 -5.76
CA ASP A 140 6.77 15.62 -6.56
C ASP A 140 8.24 16.08 -6.50
N GLY A 141 9.11 15.28 -5.88
CA GLY A 141 10.54 15.55 -5.75
C GLY A 141 10.91 16.46 -4.58
N THR A 142 9.94 16.93 -3.78
CA THR A 142 10.20 17.80 -2.64
C THR A 142 10.56 17.03 -1.37
N ASP A 143 11.29 17.68 -0.45
CA ASP A 143 11.56 17.14 0.89
C ASP A 143 10.28 16.91 1.70
N LEU A 144 9.26 17.75 1.48
CA LEU A 144 7.96 17.58 2.13
C LEU A 144 7.25 16.32 1.63
N ALA A 145 7.29 16.05 0.32
CA ALA A 145 6.76 14.80 -0.22
C ALA A 145 7.53 13.59 0.32
N ALA A 146 8.86 13.66 0.45
CA ALA A 146 9.64 12.57 1.05
C ALA A 146 9.16 12.23 2.48
N GLN A 147 8.99 13.23 3.36
CA GLN A 147 8.49 13.02 4.73
C GLN A 147 7.06 12.43 4.76
N LYS A 148 6.19 12.87 3.85
CA LYS A 148 4.82 12.35 3.74
C LYS A 148 4.80 10.92 3.21
N LEU A 149 5.57 10.62 2.18
CA LEU A 149 5.69 9.30 1.57
C LEU A 149 6.22 8.28 2.58
N GLU A 150 7.27 8.63 3.33
CA GLU A 150 7.80 7.77 4.40
C GLU A 150 6.71 7.38 5.40
N ARG A 151 5.96 8.37 5.91
CA ARG A 151 4.91 8.13 6.92
C ARG A 151 3.72 7.38 6.35
N VAL A 152 3.15 7.84 5.23
CA VAL A 152 1.95 7.23 4.66
C VAL A 152 2.24 5.81 4.19
N LEU A 153 3.32 5.58 3.45
CA LEU A 153 3.66 4.26 2.92
C LEU A 153 4.25 3.30 3.96
N THR A 154 4.46 3.77 5.20
CA THR A 154 4.72 2.94 6.38
C THR A 154 3.40 2.63 7.12
N ASN A 155 2.63 3.65 7.45
CA ASN A 155 1.42 3.50 8.26
C ASN A 155 0.29 2.79 7.52
N ASP A 156 0.12 3.03 6.21
CA ASP A 156 -0.91 2.41 5.38
C ASP A 156 -0.83 0.88 5.36
N PRO A 157 0.29 0.24 4.94
CA PRO A 157 0.44 -1.20 5.07
C PRO A 157 0.60 -1.65 6.54
N GLY A 158 1.06 -0.75 7.43
CA GLY A 158 1.15 -1.03 8.87
C GLY A 158 -0.20 -1.35 9.49
N MET A 159 -1.26 -0.62 9.09
CA MET A 159 -2.64 -0.91 9.47
C MET A 159 -3.08 -2.33 9.12
N GLY A 160 -2.59 -2.86 8.00
CA GLY A 160 -2.86 -4.24 7.61
C GLY A 160 -2.17 -5.26 8.50
N VAL A 161 -0.92 -5.02 8.86
CA VAL A 161 -0.18 -5.88 9.80
C VAL A 161 -0.88 -5.89 11.16
N ILE A 162 -1.14 -4.72 11.75
CA ILE A 162 -1.75 -4.65 13.09
C ILE A 162 -3.14 -5.31 13.13
N ARG A 163 -3.97 -5.13 12.09
CA ARG A 163 -5.31 -5.73 12.00
C ARG A 163 -5.25 -7.26 12.02
N HIS A 164 -4.31 -7.83 11.28
CA HIS A 164 -4.19 -9.29 11.19
C HIS A 164 -3.45 -9.89 12.39
N VAL A 165 -2.60 -9.12 13.08
CA VAL A 165 -2.07 -9.51 14.40
C VAL A 165 -3.21 -9.59 15.41
N ASP A 166 -4.07 -8.57 15.44
CA ASP A 166 -5.23 -8.50 16.35
C ASP A 166 -6.16 -9.71 16.15
N ALA A 167 -6.42 -10.08 14.90
CA ALA A 167 -7.21 -11.27 14.55
C ALA A 167 -6.51 -12.63 14.80
N GLY A 168 -5.28 -12.63 15.32
CA GLY A 168 -4.56 -13.85 15.74
C GLY A 168 -3.74 -14.55 14.66
N TYR A 169 -3.49 -13.94 13.50
CA TYR A 169 -2.68 -14.56 12.45
C TYR A 169 -1.19 -14.55 12.83
N SER A 170 -0.60 -15.73 13.04
CA SER A 170 0.80 -15.89 13.45
C SER A 170 1.78 -15.23 12.48
N HIS A 171 1.55 -15.35 11.17
CA HIS A 171 2.39 -14.72 10.16
C HIS A 171 2.42 -13.20 10.26
N ALA A 172 1.28 -12.56 10.58
CA ALA A 172 1.25 -11.12 10.79
C ALA A 172 2.06 -10.74 12.06
N ALA A 173 2.02 -11.57 13.10
CA ALA A 173 2.81 -11.38 14.31
C ALA A 173 4.32 -11.60 14.08
N ASP A 174 4.70 -12.52 13.19
CA ASP A 174 6.09 -12.67 12.72
C ASP A 174 6.55 -11.41 11.99
N VAL A 175 5.77 -10.93 11.00
CA VAL A 175 6.07 -9.71 10.25
C VAL A 175 6.18 -8.48 11.16
N ALA A 176 5.29 -8.35 12.15
CA ALA A 176 5.34 -7.26 13.11
C ALA A 176 6.65 -7.26 13.91
N ARG A 177 7.08 -8.43 14.40
CA ARG A 177 8.34 -8.59 15.14
C ARG A 177 9.56 -8.36 14.26
N GLU A 178 9.60 -8.96 13.07
CA GLU A 178 10.74 -8.86 12.14
C GLU A 178 10.95 -7.44 11.62
N ARG A 179 9.86 -6.70 11.36
CA ARG A 179 9.90 -5.39 10.70
C ARG A 179 9.61 -4.22 11.66
N GLY A 180 9.51 -4.50 12.96
CA GLY A 180 9.37 -3.48 14.01
C GLY A 180 8.03 -2.74 14.01
N VAL A 181 6.93 -3.39 13.63
CA VAL A 181 5.59 -2.82 13.81
C VAL A 181 5.23 -2.87 15.29
N ARG A 182 4.97 -1.72 15.92
CA ARG A 182 4.53 -1.66 17.32
C ARG A 182 3.13 -2.25 17.47
N ILE A 183 3.01 -3.22 18.37
CA ILE A 183 1.73 -3.80 18.79
C ILE A 183 1.60 -3.59 20.30
N PRO A 184 0.91 -2.52 20.76
CA PRO A 184 0.85 -2.17 22.18
C PRO A 184 0.35 -3.32 23.08
N MET A 185 -0.55 -4.16 22.59
CA MET A 185 -1.09 -5.30 23.34
C MET A 185 -0.08 -6.43 23.59
N LEU A 186 1.07 -6.43 22.91
CA LEU A 186 2.15 -7.41 23.08
C LEU A 186 3.37 -6.83 23.81
N GLU A 187 3.32 -5.55 24.22
CA GLU A 187 4.42 -4.85 24.90
C GLU A 187 4.41 -5.04 26.44
N GLY A 188 3.50 -5.87 26.97
CA GLY A 188 3.26 -6.11 28.40
C GLY A 188 3.62 -7.50 28.89
#